data_AF-A0A067T754-F1
#
_entry.id   AF-A0A067T754-F1
#
_cell.length_a   1.000
_cell.length_b   1.000
_cell.length_c   1.000
_cell.angle_alpha   90.00
_cell.angle_beta   90.00
_cell.angle_gamma   90.00
#
_symmetry.space_group_name_H-M   'P 1'
#
loop_
_entity.id
_entity.type
_entity.pdbx_description
1 polymer ?
#
loop_
_entity_poly.entity_id
_entity_poly.type
_entity_poly.pdbx_seq_one_letter_code
_entity_poly.pdbx_strand_id
1 'polypeptide(L)'
;MASTPEILPPATTILKKYYTVIQDLQSYLVGILEFPGQESSPENIILNETDSNTYVCLLKTSYIGMNEPRPKKFHRYAATPMLEMRDVLDQAQERLFKFKRPQNIITSGYRLASRPGDNGKKGMTRIGITNYFINTVVTAFQAPEWETLLLRQALPQFY
;
A
#
# COMPACT_ATOMS: atom_id res chain seq x y z
N MET A 1 7.27 33.21 -17.72
CA MET A 1 7.09 31.80 -18.14
C MET A 1 5.80 31.31 -17.51
N ALA A 2 4.72 31.25 -18.30
CA ALA A 2 3.43 30.78 -17.82
C ALA A 2 3.49 29.25 -17.71
N SER A 3 3.32 28.72 -16.51
CA SER A 3 3.17 27.28 -16.27
C SER A 3 1.95 26.79 -17.05
N THR A 4 2.18 25.87 -17.99
CA THR A 4 1.14 25.21 -18.75
C THR A 4 0.12 24.60 -17.77
N PRO A 5 -1.19 24.87 -17.91
CA PRO A 5 -2.18 24.28 -17.02
C PRO A 5 -2.11 22.77 -17.19
N GLU A 6 -1.65 22.09 -16.14
CA GLU A 6 -1.60 20.65 -16.08
C GLU A 6 -3.05 20.15 -16.17
N ILE A 7 -3.43 19.64 -17.36
CA ILE A 7 -4.77 19.11 -17.60
C ILE A 7 -4.87 17.82 -16.80
N LEU A 8 -5.36 17.94 -15.57
CA LEU A 8 -5.55 16.81 -14.69
C LEU A 8 -6.57 15.85 -15.34
N PRO A 9 -6.33 14.52 -15.30
CA PRO A 9 -7.24 13.55 -15.91
C PRO A 9 -8.67 13.71 -15.37
N PRO A 10 -9.71 13.41 -16.19
CA PRO A 10 -11.11 13.56 -15.77
C PRO A 10 -11.46 12.86 -14.45
N ALA A 11 -10.78 11.75 -14.15
CA ALA A 11 -10.94 11.00 -12.91
C ALA A 11 -10.56 11.82 -11.66
N THR A 12 -9.54 12.67 -11.74
CA THR A 12 -9.10 13.50 -10.61
C THR A 12 -10.14 14.54 -10.19
N THR A 13 -10.92 15.05 -11.15
CA THR A 13 -12.03 15.98 -10.90
C THR A 13 -13.13 15.33 -10.07
N ILE A 14 -13.39 14.03 -10.30
CA ILE A 14 -14.33 13.25 -9.50
C ILE A 14 -13.78 13.05 -8.10
N LEU A 15 -12.51 12.64 -7.98
CA LEU A 15 -11.87 12.43 -6.69
C LEU A 15 -11.87 13.70 -5.82
N LYS A 16 -11.73 14.89 -6.40
CA LYS A 16 -11.75 16.18 -5.67
C LYS A 16 -13.07 16.45 -4.95
N LYS A 17 -14.15 15.76 -5.31
CA LYS A 17 -15.43 15.84 -4.58
C LYS A 17 -15.42 15.06 -3.26
N TYR A 18 -14.55 14.06 -3.14
CA TYR A 18 -14.51 13.13 -2.01
C TYR A 18 -13.28 13.31 -1.12
N TYR A 19 -12.23 13.93 -1.65
CA TYR A 19 -10.93 14.08 -0.98
C TYR A 19 -10.45 15.53 -1.03
N THR A 20 -9.90 16.02 0.08
CA THR A 20 -9.35 17.38 0.20
C THR A 20 -7.99 17.50 -0.49
N VAL A 21 -7.20 16.42 -0.44
CA VAL A 21 -5.87 16.34 -1.07
C VAL A 21 -5.84 15.16 -2.01
N ILE A 22 -5.40 15.40 -3.25
CA ILE A 22 -5.13 14.36 -4.24
C ILE A 22 -3.74 14.58 -4.79
N GLN A 23 -2.96 13.51 -4.79
CA GLN A 23 -1.61 13.49 -5.30
C GLN A 23 -1.32 12.14 -5.94
N ASP A 24 -0.35 12.09 -6.84
CA ASP A 24 0.13 10.83 -7.38
C ASP A 24 0.86 10.01 -6.29
N LEU A 25 0.98 8.71 -6.52
CA LEU A 25 1.59 7.77 -5.59
C LEU A 25 3.05 8.11 -5.31
N GLN A 26 3.81 8.53 -6.32
CA GLN A 26 5.22 8.92 -6.15
C GLN A 26 5.36 10.11 -5.20
N SER A 27 4.65 11.20 -5.47
CA SER A 27 4.62 12.41 -4.62
C SER A 27 4.17 12.10 -3.20
N TYR A 28 3.21 11.18 -3.04
CA TYR A 28 2.79 10.71 -1.72
C TYR A 28 3.91 10.01 -0.98
N LEU A 29 4.55 9.02 -1.60
CA LEU A 29 5.62 8.25 -0.96
C LEU A 29 6.81 9.12 -0.58
N VAL A 30 7.21 10.07 -1.44
CA VAL A 30 8.25 11.07 -1.11
C VAL A 30 7.84 11.90 0.12
N GLY A 31 6.56 12.25 0.23
CA GLY A 31 6.04 13.05 1.34
C GLY A 31 5.96 12.32 2.68
N ILE A 32 5.82 10.99 2.67
CA ILE A 32 5.57 10.20 3.88
C ILE A 32 6.75 9.36 4.35
N LEU A 33 7.72 9.03 3.50
CA LEU A 33 8.86 8.20 3.89
C LEU A 33 9.96 9.03 4.55
N GLU A 34 10.49 8.53 5.68
CA GLU A 34 11.72 9.06 6.26
C GLU A 34 12.94 8.43 5.60
N PHE A 35 13.91 9.27 5.24
CA PHE A 35 15.15 8.87 4.59
C PHE A 35 16.29 9.08 5.59
N PRO A 36 16.90 7.99 6.11
CA PRO A 36 18.05 8.10 6.98
C PRO A 36 19.29 8.45 6.14
N GLY A 37 19.67 9.73 6.09
CA GLY A 37 20.93 10.18 5.48
C GLY A 37 20.80 11.36 4.53
N GLN A 38 21.96 11.94 4.20
CA GLN A 38 22.15 13.11 3.33
C GLN A 38 22.37 12.72 1.86
N GLU A 39 22.05 11.48 1.50
CA GLU A 39 22.37 10.91 0.18
C GLU A 39 21.13 10.74 -0.69
N SER A 40 21.24 11.27 -1.91
CA SER A 40 20.34 11.16 -3.06
C SER A 40 18.94 11.79 -2.92
N SER A 41 18.48 12.37 -4.04
CA SER A 41 17.10 12.86 -4.18
C SER A 41 16.11 11.77 -3.73
N PRO A 42 15.07 12.09 -2.94
CA PRO A 42 14.10 11.10 -2.46
C PRO A 42 13.40 10.34 -3.60
N GLU A 43 13.41 10.90 -4.80
CA GLU A 43 12.93 10.26 -6.02
C GLU A 43 13.78 9.04 -6.41
N ASN A 44 15.11 9.12 -6.29
CA ASN A 44 16.05 8.04 -6.65
C ASN A 44 15.96 6.84 -5.71
N ILE A 45 15.33 7.02 -4.54
CA ILE A 45 15.18 5.96 -3.56
C ILE A 45 13.89 5.15 -3.84
N ILE A 46 12.94 5.74 -4.56
CA ILE A 46 11.67 5.10 -4.95
C ILE A 46 11.78 4.55 -6.37
N LEU A 47 12.55 5.22 -7.25
CA LEU A 47 12.76 4.87 -8.64
C LEU A 47 14.25 4.63 -8.90
N ASN A 48 14.58 3.48 -9.49
CA ASN A 48 15.85 3.24 -10.15
C ASN A 48 15.69 3.31 -11.67
N GLU A 49 16.78 3.64 -12.37
CA GLU A 49 16.85 3.61 -13.83
C GLU A 49 16.58 2.23 -14.44
N THR A 50 16.79 1.16 -13.66
CA THR A 50 16.59 -0.24 -14.07
C THR A 50 15.18 -0.75 -13.80
N ASP A 51 14.29 0.06 -13.22
CA ASP A 51 12.95 -0.39 -12.87
C ASP A 51 12.09 -0.65 -14.12
N SER A 52 11.15 -1.59 -13.99
CA SER A 52 10.25 -1.92 -15.09
C SER A 52 9.30 -0.76 -15.44
N ASN A 53 8.95 -0.64 -16.72
CA ASN A 53 7.97 0.35 -17.17
C ASN A 53 6.61 0.20 -16.46
N THR A 54 6.23 -1.02 -16.06
CA THR A 54 4.99 -1.28 -15.32
C THR A 54 5.03 -0.69 -13.91
N TYR A 55 6.16 -0.81 -13.21
CA TYR A 55 6.36 -0.19 -11.90
C TYR A 55 6.38 1.34 -11.99
N VAL A 56 7.09 1.90 -12.96
CA VAL A 56 7.10 3.35 -13.20
C VAL A 56 5.70 3.87 -13.52
N CYS A 57 4.93 3.11 -14.31
CA CYS A 57 3.54 3.42 -14.62
C CYS A 57 2.67 3.40 -13.36
N LEU A 58 2.81 2.37 -12.50
CA LEU A 58 2.10 2.29 -11.22
C LEU A 58 2.30 3.57 -10.41
N LEU A 59 3.54 4.03 -10.24
CA LEU A 59 3.87 5.20 -9.44
C LEU A 59 3.32 6.51 -10.00
N LYS A 60 3.37 6.68 -11.33
CA LYS A 60 2.96 7.93 -11.99
C LYS A 60 1.46 8.02 -12.29
N THR A 61 0.77 6.89 -12.42
CA THR A 61 -0.65 6.85 -12.82
C THR A 61 -1.60 6.50 -11.69
N SER A 62 -1.09 6.04 -10.54
CA SER A 62 -1.89 5.83 -9.34
C SER A 62 -2.05 7.11 -8.55
N TYR A 63 -3.25 7.31 -7.99
CA TYR A 63 -3.59 8.48 -7.18
C TYR A 63 -3.95 8.10 -5.76
N ILE A 64 -3.60 8.99 -4.82
CA ILE A 64 -3.96 8.89 -3.42
C ILE A 64 -4.84 10.09 -3.07
N GLY A 65 -6.05 9.79 -2.60
CA GLY A 65 -6.99 10.76 -2.03
C GLY A 65 -6.95 10.72 -0.49
N MET A 66 -6.86 11.89 0.14
CA MET A 66 -6.85 12.05 1.60
C MET A 66 -7.82 13.15 2.02
N ASN A 67 -8.41 13.01 3.22
CA ASN A 67 -9.26 14.02 3.83
C ASN A 67 -8.52 14.87 4.88
N GLU A 68 -7.53 14.27 5.53
CA GLU A 68 -6.71 14.92 6.55
C GLU A 68 -5.33 15.31 5.98
N PRO A 69 -4.70 16.37 6.50
CA PRO A 69 -3.33 16.72 6.13
C PRO A 69 -2.35 15.60 6.50
N ARG A 70 -1.25 15.54 5.74
CA ARG A 70 -0.31 14.41 5.61
C ARG A 70 -0.09 13.60 6.90
N PRO A 71 -0.05 12.26 6.80
CA PRO A 71 0.24 11.42 7.95
C PRO A 71 1.65 11.69 8.51
N LYS A 72 1.85 11.31 9.79
CA LYS A 72 3.18 11.31 10.42
C LYS A 72 4.16 10.55 9.52
N LYS A 73 5.37 11.09 9.37
CA LYS A 73 6.39 10.45 8.55
C LYS A 73 6.64 9.01 9.05
N PHE A 74 6.76 8.08 8.12
CA PHE A 74 6.94 6.66 8.38
C PHE A 74 8.41 6.30 8.23
N HIS A 75 8.93 5.67 9.27
CA HIS A 75 10.24 5.04 9.19
C HIS A 75 10.13 3.81 8.29
N ARG A 76 11.10 3.67 7.39
CA ARG A 76 11.24 2.44 6.61
C ARG A 76 11.53 1.27 7.56
N TYR A 77 10.93 0.11 7.28
CA TYR A 77 11.15 -1.07 8.11
C TYR A 77 12.52 -1.66 7.82
N ALA A 78 13.25 -2.13 8.83
CA ALA A 78 14.43 -2.96 8.60
C ALA A 78 14.00 -4.16 7.73
N ALA A 79 14.67 -4.42 6.61
CA ALA A 79 14.32 -5.52 5.71
C ALA A 79 14.23 -6.80 6.53
N THR A 80 13.01 -7.26 6.76
CA THR A 80 12.80 -8.62 7.25
C THR A 80 12.98 -9.48 6.01
N PRO A 81 13.94 -10.41 5.97
CA PRO A 81 14.44 -10.97 4.71
C PRO A 81 13.41 -11.80 3.91
N MET A 82 12.15 -11.89 4.32
CA MET A 82 11.12 -12.71 3.68
C MET A 82 9.69 -12.15 3.85
N LEU A 83 9.52 -10.81 3.81
CA LEU A 83 8.17 -10.26 3.89
C LEU A 83 7.48 -10.35 2.51
N GLU A 84 6.66 -11.38 2.32
CA GLU A 84 5.83 -11.51 1.13
C GLU A 84 4.62 -10.57 1.20
N MET A 85 4.20 -10.03 0.05
CA MET A 85 3.01 -9.18 -0.04
C MET A 85 1.77 -9.86 0.54
N ARG A 86 1.66 -11.19 0.36
CA ARG A 86 0.60 -12.00 0.94
C ARG A 86 0.56 -11.89 2.47
N ASP A 87 1.70 -12.01 3.14
CA ASP A 87 1.77 -11.92 4.60
C ASP A 87 1.43 -10.51 5.10
N VAL A 88 1.82 -9.47 4.34
CA VAL A 88 1.46 -8.07 4.67
C VAL A 88 -0.05 -7.88 4.62
N LEU A 89 -0.69 -8.37 3.56
CA LEU A 89 -2.13 -8.28 3.37
C LEU A 89 -2.88 -9.07 4.45
N ASP A 90 -2.43 -10.29 4.77
CA ASP A 90 -3.02 -11.12 5.83
C ASP A 90 -2.94 -10.40 7.19
N GLN A 91 -1.78 -9.85 7.55
CA GLN A 91 -1.61 -9.08 8.80
C GLN A 91 -2.47 -7.80 8.82
N ALA A 92 -2.57 -7.10 7.69
CA ALA A 92 -3.40 -5.92 7.57
C ALA A 92 -4.89 -6.26 7.76
N GLN A 93 -5.37 -7.32 7.13
CA GLN A 93 -6.74 -7.82 7.28
C GLN A 93 -7.01 -8.23 8.73
N GLU A 94 -6.12 -9.00 9.37
CA GLU A 94 -6.26 -9.39 10.78
C GLU A 94 -6.40 -8.18 11.70
N ARG A 95 -5.56 -7.15 11.51
CA ARG A 95 -5.63 -5.90 12.28
C ARG A 95 -6.98 -5.21 12.04
N LEU A 96 -7.42 -5.05 10.80
CA LEU A 96 -8.71 -4.42 10.48
C LEU A 96 -9.91 -5.17 11.06
N PHE A 97 -9.86 -6.51 11.09
CA PHE A 97 -10.92 -7.30 11.70
C PHE A 97 -10.97 -7.18 13.23
N LYS A 98 -9.82 -6.95 13.90
CA LYS A 98 -9.76 -6.70 15.35
C LYS A 98 -10.36 -5.33 15.74
N PHE A 99 -10.15 -4.30 14.93
CA PHE A 99 -10.49 -2.90 15.28
C PHE A 99 -11.91 -2.44 14.87
N LYS A 100 -12.93 -3.31 14.99
CA LYS A 100 -14.33 -3.09 14.51
C LYS A 100 -14.41 -2.80 13.00
N ARG A 101 -14.49 -3.87 12.20
CA ARG A 101 -14.85 -3.93 10.75
C ARG A 101 -15.11 -2.57 10.07
N PRO A 102 -14.07 -1.77 9.76
CA PRO A 102 -14.26 -0.67 8.83
C PRO A 102 -14.60 -1.25 7.45
N GLN A 103 -15.48 -0.58 6.70
CA GLN A 103 -15.69 -0.88 5.28
C GLN A 103 -14.38 -0.59 4.54
N ASN A 104 -13.53 -1.61 4.43
CA ASN A 104 -12.22 -1.52 3.78
C ASN A 104 -12.19 -2.46 2.58
N ILE A 105 -11.61 -1.97 1.49
CA ILE A 105 -11.54 -2.70 0.23
C ILE A 105 -10.75 -4.01 0.36
N ILE A 106 -9.72 -4.06 1.21
CA ILE A 106 -8.91 -5.27 1.40
C ILE A 106 -9.59 -6.32 2.27
N THR A 107 -10.63 -5.96 3.03
CA THR A 107 -11.44 -6.91 3.81
C THR A 107 -12.75 -7.27 3.11
N SER A 108 -13.06 -6.65 1.97
CA SER A 108 -14.23 -6.96 1.15
C SER A 108 -14.19 -8.42 0.67
N GLY A 109 -15.27 -9.17 0.87
CA GLY A 109 -15.34 -10.60 0.54
C GLY A 109 -14.75 -11.56 1.60
N TYR A 110 -14.11 -11.03 2.66
CA TYR A 110 -13.55 -11.81 3.75
C TYR A 110 -14.43 -11.77 5.00
N ARG A 111 -14.41 -12.85 5.80
CA ARG A 111 -15.06 -12.88 7.11
C ARG A 111 -14.19 -13.59 8.13
N LEU A 112 -14.35 -13.18 9.39
CA LEU A 112 -13.84 -13.93 10.53
C LEU A 112 -14.56 -15.28 10.60
N ALA A 113 -13.78 -16.35 10.71
CA ALA A 113 -14.22 -17.65 11.19
C ALA A 113 -14.74 -17.48 12.63
N SER A 114 -16.04 -17.25 12.77
CA SER A 114 -16.67 -17.04 14.07
C SER A 114 -17.51 -18.23 14.53
N ARG A 115 -17.57 -19.31 13.73
CA ARG A 115 -18.37 -20.50 14.04
C ARG A 115 -17.50 -21.57 14.68
N PRO A 116 -17.98 -22.24 15.75
CA PRO A 116 -17.31 -23.41 16.30
C PRO A 116 -17.31 -24.53 15.23
N GLY A 117 -16.18 -24.69 14.56
CA GLY A 117 -16.00 -25.53 13.37
C GLY A 117 -15.07 -24.89 12.32
N ASP A 118 -15.06 -23.55 12.24
CA ASP A 118 -14.19 -22.78 11.33
C ASP A 118 -12.90 -22.29 11.99
N ASN A 119 -12.80 -22.42 13.32
CA ASN A 119 -11.56 -22.17 14.03
C ASN A 119 -10.51 -23.13 13.47
N GLY A 120 -9.48 -22.58 12.82
CA GLY A 120 -8.34 -23.34 12.31
C GLY A 120 -7.87 -24.38 13.34
N LYS A 121 -7.37 -25.52 12.84
CA LYS A 121 -6.95 -26.69 13.64
C LYS A 121 -6.43 -26.27 15.03
N LYS A 122 -7.01 -26.88 16.08
CA LYS A 122 -6.68 -26.65 17.50
C LYS A 122 -5.15 -26.56 17.68
N GLY A 123 -4.62 -25.34 17.85
CA GLY A 123 -3.17 -25.06 17.87
C GLY A 123 -2.71 -23.93 16.93
N MET A 124 -3.53 -23.47 15.97
CA MET A 124 -3.22 -22.27 15.19
C MET A 124 -3.54 -21.01 15.97
N THR A 125 -2.52 -20.21 16.28
CA THR A 125 -2.61 -18.88 16.90
C THR A 125 -3.10 -17.78 15.94
N ARG A 126 -3.32 -18.10 14.66
CA ARG A 126 -3.83 -17.16 13.64
C ARG A 126 -5.35 -17.14 13.65
N ILE A 127 -5.92 -15.94 13.52
CA ILE A 127 -7.36 -15.77 13.35
C ILE A 127 -7.74 -16.38 12.00
N GLY A 128 -8.72 -17.30 11.99
CA GLY A 128 -9.23 -17.84 10.74
C GLY A 128 -9.93 -16.74 9.94
N ILE A 129 -9.32 -16.29 8.85
CA ILE A 129 -9.97 -15.42 7.86
C ILE A 129 -10.35 -16.32 6.69
N THR A 130 -11.65 -16.49 6.48
CA THR A 130 -12.16 -17.29 5.36
C THR A 130 -12.55 -16.35 4.22
N ASN A 131 -12.07 -16.69 3.03
CA ASN A 131 -12.45 -15.99 1.80
C ASN A 131 -13.73 -16.62 1.23
N TYR A 132 -14.74 -15.80 0.95
CA TYR A 132 -15.98 -16.22 0.29
C TYR A 132 -16.03 -15.83 -1.20
N PHE A 133 -15.24 -14.85 -1.62
CA PHE A 133 -15.22 -14.31 -2.99
C PHE A 133 -13.83 -13.82 -3.39
N ILE A 134 -13.43 -14.02 -4.65
CA ILE A 134 -12.15 -13.47 -5.14
C ILE A 134 -12.17 -11.95 -5.01
N ASN A 135 -11.32 -11.41 -4.13
CA ASN A 135 -11.12 -9.98 -4.00
C ASN A 135 -10.06 -9.55 -5.03
N THR A 136 -10.54 -9.02 -6.16
CA THR A 136 -9.68 -8.59 -7.28
C THR A 136 -8.69 -7.50 -6.88
N VAL A 137 -8.98 -6.72 -5.83
CA VAL A 137 -8.06 -5.69 -5.31
C VAL A 137 -6.92 -6.34 -4.55
N VAL A 138 -7.18 -7.37 -3.75
CA VAL A 138 -6.13 -8.17 -3.10
C VAL A 138 -5.25 -8.84 -4.16
N THR A 139 -5.85 -9.38 -5.22
CA THR A 139 -5.09 -9.96 -6.34
C THR A 139 -4.25 -8.91 -7.07
N ALA A 140 -4.78 -7.69 -7.27
CA ALA A 140 -4.03 -6.59 -7.87
C ALA A 140 -2.82 -6.18 -7.01
N PHE A 141 -2.96 -6.18 -5.67
CA PHE A 141 -1.84 -5.91 -4.77
C PHE A 141 -0.75 -6.98 -4.81
N GLN A 142 -1.06 -8.20 -5.25
CA GLN A 142 -0.08 -9.28 -5.42
C GLN A 142 0.66 -9.21 -6.76
N ALA A 143 0.45 -8.16 -7.56
CA ALA A 143 1.18 -7.98 -8.81
C ALA A 143 2.66 -7.56 -8.55
N PRO A 144 3.60 -7.91 -9.43
CA PRO A 144 5.04 -7.72 -9.21
C PRO A 144 5.48 -6.28 -8.93
N GLU A 145 4.76 -5.29 -9.47
CA GLU A 145 5.01 -3.88 -9.23
C GLU A 145 4.77 -3.47 -7.77
N TRP A 146 3.79 -4.08 -7.11
CA TRP A 146 3.52 -3.85 -5.69
C TRP A 146 4.52 -4.58 -4.79
N GLU A 147 4.97 -5.77 -5.19
CA GLU A 147 6.08 -6.45 -4.52
C GLU A 147 7.37 -5.63 -4.60
N THR A 148 7.66 -5.08 -5.79
CA THR A 148 8.79 -4.16 -5.98
C THR A 148 8.66 -2.96 -5.03
N LEU A 149 7.47 -2.36 -4.92
CA LEU A 149 7.23 -1.26 -4.00
C LEU A 149 7.47 -1.65 -2.53
N LEU A 150 7.01 -2.85 -2.13
CA LEU A 150 7.21 -3.36 -0.78
C LEU A 150 8.70 -3.54 -0.46
N LEU A 151 9.46 -4.13 -1.40
CA LEU A 151 10.90 -4.30 -1.27
C LEU A 151 11.64 -2.96 -1.17
N ARG A 152 11.18 -1.92 -1.88
CA ARG A 152 11.77 -0.57 -1.82
C ARG A 152 11.54 0.14 -0.48
N GLN A 153 10.47 -0.22 0.23
CA GLN A 153 10.16 0.33 1.55
C GLN A 153 10.93 -0.38 2.67
N ALA A 154 11.52 -1.53 2.39
CA ALA A 154 12.42 -2.23 3.29
C ALA A 154 13.83 -1.60 3.21
N LEU A 155 14.40 -1.21 4.35
CA LEU A 155 15.80 -0.78 4.43
C LEU A 155 16.71 -1.98 4.20
N PRO A 156 17.74 -1.89 3.36
CA PRO A 156 18.81 -2.88 3.34
C PRO A 156 19.35 -3.02 4.77
N GLN A 157 19.41 -4.25 5.30
CA GLN A 157 20.21 -4.51 6.49
C GLN A 157 21.67 -4.39 6.06
N PHE A 158 22.26 -3.20 6.23
CA PHE A 158 23.71 -3.08 6.17
C PHE A 158 24.28 -3.81 7.39
N TYR A 159 25.03 -4.89 7.13
CA TYR A 159 25.90 -5.55 8.10
C TYR A 159 27.19 -4.77 8.29
#